data_AF-A0A7S3MD69-F1
#
_entry.id   AF-A0A7S3MD69-F1
#
_cell.length_a   1.000
_cell.length_b   1.000
_cell.length_c   1.000
_cell.angle_alpha   90.00
_cell.angle_beta   90.00
_cell.angle_gamma   90.00
#
_symmetry.space_group_name_H-M   'P 1'
#
loop_
_entity.id
_entity.type
_entity.pdbx_description
1 polymer ?
#
loop_
_entity_poly.entity_id
_entity_poly.type
_entity_poly.pdbx_seq_one_letter_code
_entity_poly.pdbx_strand_id
1 'polypeptide(L)'
;VSGVEFSVENTGFLHLFPNKGGILVTLHVDGTRLAFISCHLTAHEGVKHCEERNASIAEIFGGVRAGDERFDVSEQFHHVFWMGDMNYRTTYDTKHMPSSTKKNVKELNAAAKVKEDAQTKAGPSAAKKETPLTAVLNEDPESGSDSDEEPAGKGGDKEKKKKEWKEQHRRTMEMVVGEKWSDILALDELNREIAAERVLNGFTALQPSFPPTFKRTRQAVILPTHSADAKGKKWDTRLDGNDPLHSVATFYHPKRIPSFTDRILFKSQPTFRGNLRNYFFESC
;
A
#
# COMPACT_ATOMS: atom_id res chain seq x y z
N VAL A 1 5.54 15.40 24.35
CA VAL A 1 4.77 15.32 23.09
C VAL A 1 3.73 16.42 23.07
N SER A 2 3.59 17.15 21.99
CA SER A 2 2.60 18.23 21.80
C SER A 2 2.17 18.31 20.32
N GLY A 3 1.31 19.25 19.95
CA GLY A 3 0.94 19.49 18.54
C GLY A 3 0.32 18.27 17.87
N VAL A 4 -0.53 17.53 18.60
CA VAL A 4 -1.19 16.33 18.09
C VAL A 4 -2.42 16.74 17.30
N GLU A 5 -2.41 16.44 16.00
CA GLU A 5 -3.57 16.64 15.12
C GLU A 5 -3.91 15.32 14.40
N PHE A 6 -5.15 15.22 13.93
CA PHE A 6 -5.66 14.03 13.26
C PHE A 6 -6.57 14.44 12.10
N SER A 7 -6.48 13.71 10.98
CA SER A 7 -7.33 13.91 9.82
C SER A 7 -7.56 12.59 9.09
N VAL A 8 -8.72 12.44 8.44
CA VAL A 8 -9.08 11.25 7.65
C VAL A 8 -9.53 11.69 6.26
N GLU A 9 -9.13 10.95 5.23
CA GLU A 9 -9.68 11.07 3.88
C GLU A 9 -10.12 9.69 3.38
N ASN A 10 -11.40 9.56 2.99
CA ASN A 10 -11.96 8.32 2.46
C ASN A 10 -11.87 8.31 0.94
N THR A 11 -11.25 7.28 0.35
CA THR A 11 -11.08 7.14 -1.11
C THR A 11 -11.88 5.96 -1.69
N GLY A 12 -12.70 5.30 -0.88
CA GLY A 12 -13.60 4.23 -1.33
C GLY A 12 -14.65 4.71 -2.34
N PHE A 13 -15.35 3.75 -2.98
CA PHE A 13 -16.32 4.03 -4.03
C PHE A 13 -17.33 5.11 -3.61
N LEU A 14 -17.36 6.21 -4.38
CA LEU A 14 -18.20 7.40 -4.16
C LEU A 14 -18.03 8.08 -2.78
N HIS A 15 -16.94 7.82 -2.05
CA HIS A 15 -16.72 8.25 -0.65
C HIS A 15 -17.80 7.74 0.34
N LEU A 16 -18.67 6.82 -0.10
CA LEU A 16 -19.76 6.28 0.71
C LEU A 16 -19.34 5.04 1.52
N PHE A 17 -18.27 4.38 1.09
CA PHE A 17 -17.74 3.20 1.77
C PHE A 17 -16.39 3.54 2.42
N PRO A 18 -16.33 3.61 3.76
CA PRO A 18 -15.14 4.07 4.49
C PRO A 18 -14.02 3.01 4.61
N ASN A 19 -14.04 1.95 3.80
CA ASN A 19 -13.10 0.83 3.92
C ASN A 19 -11.76 1.07 3.19
N LYS A 20 -11.62 2.17 2.45
CA LYS A 20 -10.39 2.56 1.74
C LYS A 20 -10.15 4.06 1.94
N GLY A 21 -8.90 4.45 2.14
CA GLY A 21 -8.54 5.83 2.46
C GLY A 21 -7.23 5.97 3.21
N GLY A 22 -7.04 7.13 3.83
CA GLY A 22 -5.85 7.49 4.59
C GLY A 22 -6.18 8.20 5.89
N ILE A 23 -5.39 7.90 6.91
CA ILE A 23 -5.44 8.53 8.24
C ILE A 23 -4.11 9.23 8.47
N LEU A 24 -4.18 10.53 8.76
CA LEU A 24 -3.05 11.35 9.19
C LEU A 24 -3.08 11.54 10.71
N VAL A 25 -1.94 11.32 11.34
CA VAL A 25 -1.64 11.78 12.70
C VAL A 25 -0.36 12.60 12.68
N THR A 26 -0.38 13.75 13.31
CA THR A 26 0.82 14.58 13.50
C THR A 26 1.15 14.67 14.97
N LEU A 27 2.43 14.91 15.28
CA LEU A 27 2.87 15.19 16.64
C LEU A 27 4.24 15.85 16.66
N HIS A 28 4.51 16.58 17.74
CA HIS A 28 5.79 17.21 18.02
C HIS A 28 6.50 16.49 19.18
N VAL A 29 7.73 16.04 18.93
CA VAL A 29 8.63 15.47 19.95
C VAL A 29 9.90 16.31 20.01
N ASP A 30 10.14 16.95 21.16
CA ASP A 30 11.36 17.74 21.43
C ASP A 30 11.71 18.74 20.31
N GLY A 31 10.69 19.47 19.82
CA GLY A 31 10.82 20.43 18.71
C GLY A 31 10.84 19.78 17.31
N THR A 32 10.88 18.46 17.20
CA THR A 32 10.76 17.72 15.94
C THR A 32 9.31 17.50 15.55
N ARG A 33 8.91 17.97 14.37
CA ARG A 33 7.56 17.80 13.83
C ARG A 33 7.49 16.54 12.97
N LEU A 34 6.60 15.62 13.34
CA LEU A 34 6.42 14.33 12.68
C LEU A 34 4.99 14.22 12.12
N ALA A 35 4.87 13.64 10.93
CA ALA A 35 3.59 13.24 10.35
C ALA A 35 3.61 11.75 10.01
N PHE A 36 2.52 11.06 10.34
CA PHE A 36 2.32 9.64 10.07
C PHE A 36 1.02 9.49 9.29
N ILE A 37 1.12 8.94 8.09
CA ILE A 37 -0.02 8.66 7.22
C ILE A 37 -0.12 7.16 7.07
N SER A 38 -1.22 6.58 7.53
CA SER A 38 -1.57 5.17 7.29
C SER A 38 -2.65 5.09 6.23
N CYS A 39 -2.57 4.14 5.29
CA CYS A 39 -3.59 3.95 4.27
C CYS A 39 -3.96 2.49 4.02
N HIS A 40 -5.15 2.30 3.45
CA HIS A 40 -5.60 1.06 2.83
C HIS A 40 -6.13 1.43 1.44
N LEU A 41 -5.36 1.10 0.39
CA LEU A 41 -5.65 1.50 -0.99
C LEU A 41 -6.41 0.42 -1.76
N THR A 42 -6.91 0.79 -2.95
CA THR A 42 -7.70 -0.08 -3.82
C THR A 42 -7.00 -1.40 -4.12
N ALA A 43 -7.70 -2.50 -3.85
CA ALA A 43 -7.25 -3.86 -4.11
C ALA A 43 -7.30 -4.22 -5.61
N HIS A 44 -6.99 -5.48 -5.90
CA HIS A 44 -6.94 -6.10 -7.23
C HIS A 44 -5.75 -5.72 -8.12
N GLU A 45 -5.39 -6.68 -8.99
CA GLU A 45 -4.32 -6.61 -9.98
C GLU A 45 -4.75 -5.89 -11.25
N GLY A 46 -3.80 -5.23 -11.93
CA GLY A 46 -4.01 -4.66 -13.26
C GLY A 46 -3.89 -3.14 -13.28
N VAL A 47 -3.63 -2.62 -14.49
CA VAL A 47 -3.26 -1.22 -14.71
C VAL A 47 -4.31 -0.24 -14.20
N LYS A 48 -5.60 -0.54 -14.40
CA LYS A 48 -6.70 0.30 -13.92
C LYS A 48 -6.65 0.46 -12.39
N HIS A 49 -6.46 -0.63 -11.65
CA HIS A 49 -6.39 -0.58 -10.19
C HIS A 49 -5.10 0.08 -9.71
N CYS A 50 -4.00 -0.05 -10.46
CA CYS A 50 -2.80 0.73 -10.20
C CYS A 50 -3.04 2.25 -10.37
N GLU A 51 -3.79 2.67 -11.41
CA GLU A 51 -4.20 4.06 -11.58
C GLU A 51 -5.11 4.56 -10.44
N GLU A 52 -6.03 3.72 -9.96
CA GLU A 52 -6.89 4.02 -8.81
C GLU A 52 -6.11 4.15 -7.50
N ARG A 53 -5.10 3.31 -7.27
CA ARG A 53 -4.16 3.46 -6.14
C ARG A 53 -3.39 4.77 -6.22
N ASN A 54 -2.88 5.12 -7.39
CA ASN A 54 -2.19 6.40 -7.60
C ASN A 54 -3.12 7.60 -7.33
N ALA A 55 -4.36 7.54 -7.82
CA ALA A 55 -5.36 8.57 -7.60
C ALA A 55 -5.71 8.69 -6.11
N SER A 56 -5.87 7.56 -5.41
CA SER A 56 -6.16 7.54 -3.97
C SER A 56 -5.05 8.21 -3.15
N ILE A 57 -3.78 8.01 -3.51
CA ILE A 57 -2.66 8.70 -2.83
C ILE A 57 -2.76 10.21 -3.03
N ALA A 58 -3.00 10.67 -4.26
CA ALA A 58 -3.15 12.09 -4.56
C ALA A 58 -4.37 12.69 -3.83
N GLU A 59 -5.47 11.96 -3.75
CA GLU A 59 -6.65 12.37 -3.01
C GLU A 59 -6.37 12.48 -1.51
N ILE A 60 -5.71 11.49 -0.90
CA ILE A 60 -5.36 11.52 0.53
C ILE A 60 -4.53 12.77 0.85
N PHE A 61 -3.47 13.06 0.08
CA PHE A 61 -2.70 14.30 0.27
C PHE A 61 -3.56 15.55 0.08
N GLY A 62 -4.42 15.55 -0.95
CA GLY A 62 -5.33 16.64 -1.24
C GLY A 62 -6.44 16.82 -0.20
N GLY A 63 -6.75 15.82 0.61
CA GLY A 63 -7.87 15.80 1.55
C GLY A 63 -7.47 15.97 3.02
N VAL A 64 -6.37 15.35 3.46
CA VAL A 64 -5.93 15.48 4.86
C VAL A 64 -5.43 16.88 5.18
N ARG A 65 -5.69 17.35 6.41
CA ARG A 65 -5.27 18.67 6.89
C ARG A 65 -4.60 18.56 8.25
N ALA A 66 -3.49 19.28 8.41
CA ALA A 66 -2.81 19.52 9.68
C ALA A 66 -1.86 20.71 9.52
N GLY A 67 -1.51 21.37 10.62
CA GLY A 67 -0.61 22.52 10.61
C GLY A 67 -1.19 23.69 9.80
N ASP A 68 -0.43 24.20 8.84
CA ASP A 68 -0.89 25.27 7.96
C ASP A 68 -1.60 24.67 6.73
N GLU A 69 -2.93 24.80 6.70
CA GLU A 69 -3.79 24.22 5.65
C GLU A 69 -3.52 24.76 4.24
N ARG A 70 -2.72 25.83 4.10
CA ARG A 70 -2.30 26.36 2.80
C ARG A 70 -1.21 25.51 2.15
N PHE A 71 -0.57 24.62 2.90
CA PHE A 71 0.55 23.80 2.45
C PHE A 71 0.23 22.30 2.57
N ASP A 72 0.76 21.53 1.61
CA ASP A 72 0.70 20.08 1.68
C ASP A 72 1.42 19.55 2.93
N VAL A 73 0.82 18.57 3.59
CA VAL A 73 1.39 17.96 4.80
C VAL A 73 2.78 17.39 4.57
N SER A 74 3.12 16.96 3.35
CA SER A 74 4.44 16.43 3.02
C SER A 74 5.56 17.47 2.97
N GLU A 75 5.25 18.77 3.06
CA GLU A 75 6.23 19.86 2.97
C GLU A 75 6.47 20.58 4.30
N GLN A 76 5.57 20.45 5.27
CA GLN A 76 5.62 21.23 6.51
C GLN A 76 6.14 20.48 7.75
N PHE A 77 6.26 19.15 7.70
CA PHE A 77 6.82 18.34 8.80
C PHE A 77 8.30 17.98 8.55
N HIS A 78 9.09 17.85 9.62
CA HIS A 78 10.52 17.51 9.49
C HIS A 78 10.70 16.09 8.94
N HIS A 79 9.83 15.16 9.36
CA HIS A 79 9.74 13.80 8.86
C HIS A 79 8.28 13.42 8.62
N VAL A 80 8.01 12.83 7.46
CA VAL A 80 6.70 12.35 7.04
C VAL A 80 6.83 10.87 6.73
N PHE A 81 6.06 10.04 7.39
CA PHE A 81 5.99 8.60 7.17
C PHE A 81 4.69 8.27 6.47
N TRP A 82 4.76 7.44 5.42
CA TRP A 82 3.61 6.92 4.71
C TRP A 82 3.64 5.40 4.77
N MET A 83 2.58 4.76 5.25
CA MET A 83 2.57 3.32 5.48
C MET A 83 1.18 2.68 5.35
N GLY A 84 1.12 1.35 5.34
CA GLY A 84 -0.13 0.58 5.38
C GLY A 84 -0.24 -0.42 4.23
N ASP A 85 -1.46 -0.93 4.00
CA ASP A 85 -1.77 -1.80 2.86
C ASP A 85 -1.96 -0.93 1.62
N MET A 86 -0.86 -0.72 0.89
CA MET A 86 -0.86 0.06 -0.32
C MET A 86 -1.36 -0.73 -1.53
N ASN A 87 -1.57 -2.04 -1.41
CA ASN A 87 -2.13 -2.92 -2.43
C ASN A 87 -1.46 -2.93 -3.81
N TYR A 88 -0.27 -2.33 -3.97
CA TYR A 88 0.53 -2.45 -5.20
C TYR A 88 1.00 -3.89 -5.39
N ARG A 89 1.05 -4.33 -6.65
CA ARG A 89 1.22 -5.74 -7.00
C ARG A 89 2.54 -5.99 -7.71
N THR A 90 3.00 -7.23 -7.66
CA THR A 90 4.03 -7.72 -8.58
C THR A 90 3.40 -7.93 -9.96
N THR A 91 3.94 -7.25 -10.97
CA THR A 91 3.39 -7.28 -12.33
C THR A 91 4.45 -7.58 -13.37
N TYR A 92 4.05 -8.36 -14.38
CA TYR A 92 4.84 -8.62 -15.58
C TYR A 92 4.35 -7.80 -16.78
N ASP A 93 3.31 -6.98 -16.61
CA ASP A 93 2.82 -6.10 -17.67
C ASP A 93 3.77 -4.91 -17.82
N THR A 94 4.60 -4.99 -18.87
CA THR A 94 5.51 -3.92 -19.26
C THR A 94 4.96 -3.07 -20.41
N LYS A 95 3.81 -3.44 -20.98
CA LYS A 95 3.23 -2.83 -22.18
C LYS A 95 2.16 -1.82 -21.83
N HIS A 96 1.38 -2.11 -20.79
CA HIS A 96 0.33 -1.24 -20.31
C HIS A 96 0.79 -0.66 -18.98
N MET A 97 1.07 0.64 -18.97
CA MET A 97 1.45 1.37 -17.78
C MET A 97 0.35 2.38 -17.45
N PRO A 98 0.14 2.72 -16.16
CA PRO A 98 -0.69 3.83 -15.77
C PRO A 98 -0.36 5.07 -16.59
N SER A 99 -1.39 5.68 -17.16
CA SER A 99 -1.27 7.00 -17.77
C SER A 99 -0.86 8.02 -16.68
N SER A 100 -0.18 9.11 -17.05
CA SER A 100 0.35 10.05 -16.05
C SER A 100 -0.75 10.50 -15.08
N THR A 101 -0.42 10.62 -13.80
CA THR A 101 -1.31 11.12 -12.75
C THR A 101 -1.90 12.50 -13.03
N LYS A 102 -1.35 13.26 -14.00
CA LYS A 102 -1.90 14.55 -14.45
C LYS A 102 -3.35 14.49 -14.95
N LYS A 103 -3.79 13.36 -15.52
CA LYS A 103 -5.22 13.18 -15.88
C LYS A 103 -6.08 13.10 -14.61
N ASN A 104 -5.64 12.31 -13.64
CA ASN A 104 -6.34 12.11 -12.37
C ASN A 104 -6.38 13.40 -11.53
N VAL A 105 -5.33 14.24 -11.56
CA VAL A 105 -5.32 15.54 -10.85
C VAL A 105 -6.42 16.48 -11.36
N LYS A 106 -6.72 16.49 -12.67
CA LYS A 106 -7.80 17.34 -13.20
C LYS A 106 -9.17 16.88 -12.73
N GLU A 107 -9.37 15.56 -12.68
CA GLU A 107 -10.62 14.94 -12.20
C GLU A 107 -10.77 15.09 -10.68
N LEU A 108 -9.69 14.90 -9.93
CA LEU A 108 -9.63 15.15 -8.48
C LEU A 108 -9.88 16.62 -8.14
N ASN A 109 -9.29 17.56 -8.88
CA ASN A 109 -9.55 18.98 -8.69
C ASN A 109 -11.00 19.34 -9.03
N ALA A 110 -11.61 18.69 -10.04
CA ALA A 110 -13.02 18.87 -10.34
C ALA A 110 -13.90 18.32 -9.20
N ALA A 111 -13.59 17.14 -8.66
CA ALA A 111 -14.29 16.55 -7.53
C ALA A 111 -14.13 17.38 -6.23
N ALA A 112 -12.93 17.88 -5.95
CA ALA A 112 -12.66 18.78 -4.82
C ALA A 112 -13.45 20.09 -4.92
N LYS A 113 -13.57 20.66 -6.12
CA LYS A 113 -14.41 21.85 -6.37
C LYS A 113 -15.89 21.57 -6.13
N VAL A 114 -16.38 20.39 -6.52
CA VAL A 114 -17.74 19.96 -6.19
C VAL A 114 -17.93 19.78 -4.68
N LYS A 115 -16.93 19.25 -3.96
CA LYS A 115 -16.94 19.14 -2.48
C LYS A 115 -17.02 20.54 -1.83
N GLU A 116 -16.21 21.49 -2.30
CA GLU A 116 -16.21 22.89 -1.82
C GLU A 116 -17.57 23.58 -2.10
N ASP A 117 -18.13 23.40 -3.29
CA ASP A 117 -19.44 23.93 -3.68
C ASP A 117 -20.60 23.29 -2.88
N ALA A 118 -20.46 22.04 -2.45
CA ALA A 118 -21.43 21.35 -1.60
C ALA A 118 -21.33 21.80 -0.13
N GLN A 119 -20.11 22.01 0.38
CA GLN A 119 -19.85 22.50 1.73
C GLN A 119 -20.24 23.96 1.93
N THR A 120 -20.13 24.80 0.89
CA THR A 120 -20.55 26.21 0.93
C THR A 120 -22.07 26.38 0.84
N LYS A 121 -22.81 25.39 0.31
CA LYS A 121 -24.28 25.38 0.26
C LYS A 121 -24.93 24.84 1.53
N ALA A 122 -24.24 24.00 2.30
CA ALA A 122 -24.63 23.65 3.66
C ALA A 122 -24.04 24.71 4.62
N GLY A 123 -24.85 25.64 5.11
CA GLY A 123 -24.40 26.70 6.04
C GLY A 123 -23.61 26.16 7.26
N PRO A 124 -22.96 27.04 8.05
CA PRO A 124 -22.00 26.62 9.06
C PRO A 124 -22.63 25.69 10.10
N SER A 125 -22.34 24.39 9.98
CA SER A 125 -22.74 23.39 10.98
C SER A 125 -21.68 23.31 12.06
N ALA A 126 -22.16 23.39 13.30
CA ALA A 126 -21.40 23.36 14.53
C ALA A 126 -20.38 22.22 14.61
N ALA A 127 -19.28 22.50 15.31
CA ALA A 127 -18.22 21.61 15.80
C ALA A 127 -18.35 20.14 15.40
N LYS A 128 -17.40 19.67 14.57
CA LYS A 128 -17.19 18.24 14.30
C LYS A 128 -17.13 17.50 15.62
N LYS A 129 -18.18 16.73 15.94
CA LYS A 129 -18.22 15.85 17.11
C LYS A 129 -17.09 14.84 16.95
N GLU A 130 -16.20 14.81 17.93
CA GLU A 130 -15.15 13.81 18.07
C GLU A 130 -15.77 12.41 17.98
N THR A 131 -15.39 11.65 16.95
CA THR A 131 -15.71 10.22 16.87
C THR A 131 -14.75 9.51 17.84
N PRO A 132 -15.23 8.78 18.86
CA PRO A 132 -14.34 8.09 19.79
C PRO A 132 -13.45 7.09 19.05
N LEU A 133 -12.17 7.03 19.44
CA LEU A 133 -11.11 6.19 18.89
C LEU A 133 -11.42 4.68 18.89
N THR A 134 -12.52 4.24 19.52
CA THR A 134 -12.88 2.84 19.72
C THR A 134 -13.67 2.19 18.58
N ALA A 135 -13.93 2.90 17.48
CA ALA A 135 -14.72 2.37 16.36
C ALA A 135 -13.94 2.09 15.06
N VAL A 136 -12.62 2.29 15.02
CA VAL A 136 -11.83 2.27 13.76
C VAL A 136 -11.14 0.92 13.46
N LEU A 137 -11.23 -0.09 14.35
CA LEU A 137 -10.45 -1.33 14.19
C LEU A 137 -11.26 -2.64 14.20
N ASN A 138 -12.58 -2.60 14.06
CA ASN A 138 -13.37 -3.83 14.08
C ASN A 138 -13.85 -4.25 12.70
N GLU A 139 -13.29 -5.39 12.28
CA GLU A 139 -13.75 -6.35 11.27
C GLU A 139 -13.62 -5.91 9.81
N ASP A 140 -12.55 -6.41 9.15
CA ASP A 140 -12.51 -6.59 7.69
C ASP A 140 -13.61 -7.57 7.27
N PRO A 141 -14.70 -7.13 6.60
CA PRO A 141 -15.72 -8.03 6.09
C PRO A 141 -15.29 -8.61 4.72
N GLU A 142 -14.13 -8.20 4.16
CA GLU A 142 -13.56 -8.77 2.93
C GLU A 142 -12.88 -10.14 3.14
N SER A 143 -13.35 -10.91 4.13
CA SER A 143 -13.39 -12.37 3.99
C SER A 143 -14.62 -12.86 3.21
N GLY A 144 -15.53 -11.95 2.84
CA GLY A 144 -16.58 -12.18 1.87
C GLY A 144 -15.99 -12.54 0.51
N SER A 145 -16.40 -13.71 0.01
CA SER A 145 -16.03 -14.32 -1.27
C SER A 145 -15.43 -13.34 -2.28
N ASP A 146 -14.10 -13.44 -2.47
CA ASP A 146 -13.40 -12.99 -3.69
C ASP A 146 -14.12 -13.69 -4.86
N SER A 147 -15.18 -13.07 -5.40
CA SER A 147 -15.86 -13.58 -6.58
C SER A 147 -14.82 -13.69 -7.67
N ASP A 148 -14.72 -14.89 -8.25
CA ASP A 148 -13.81 -15.21 -9.33
C ASP A 148 -14.05 -14.23 -10.51
N GLU A 149 -13.38 -13.08 -10.52
CA GLU A 149 -13.28 -12.28 -11.74
C GLU A 149 -12.35 -13.00 -12.69
N GLU A 150 -12.93 -13.95 -13.43
CA GLU A 150 -12.35 -14.45 -14.65
C GLU A 150 -12.09 -13.29 -15.60
N PRO A 151 -10.95 -13.26 -16.30
CA PRO A 151 -10.69 -12.23 -17.29
C PRO A 151 -11.76 -12.26 -18.38
N ALA A 152 -12.48 -11.14 -18.57
CA ALA A 152 -13.42 -10.98 -19.67
C ALA A 152 -12.70 -11.18 -21.02
N GLY A 153 -13.24 -12.06 -21.87
CA GLY A 153 -12.66 -12.38 -23.19
C GLY A 153 -13.34 -13.55 -23.90
N LYS A 154 -13.20 -13.60 -25.24
CA LYS A 154 -13.64 -14.75 -26.06
C LYS A 154 -12.82 -16.00 -25.70
N GLY A 155 -13.39 -17.20 -25.80
CA GLY A 155 -12.83 -18.45 -25.25
C GLY A 155 -11.35 -18.72 -25.56
N GLY A 156 -10.85 -18.38 -26.76
CA GLY A 156 -9.43 -18.54 -27.12
C GLY A 156 -8.47 -17.54 -26.45
N ASP A 157 -8.92 -16.32 -26.14
CA ASP A 157 -8.13 -15.31 -25.44
C ASP A 157 -8.03 -15.63 -23.94
N LYS A 158 -9.10 -16.19 -23.35
CA LYS A 158 -9.12 -16.64 -21.95
C LYS A 158 -8.08 -17.73 -21.68
N GLU A 159 -7.97 -18.73 -22.56
CA GLU A 159 -7.01 -19.83 -22.36
C GLU A 159 -5.56 -19.34 -22.45
N LYS A 160 -5.26 -18.43 -23.40
CA LYS A 160 -3.95 -17.82 -23.54
C LYS A 160 -3.57 -17.01 -22.29
N LYS A 161 -4.45 -16.12 -21.83
CA LYS A 161 -4.26 -15.33 -20.60
C LYS A 161 -4.03 -16.23 -19.37
N LYS A 162 -4.78 -17.33 -19.26
CA LYS A 162 -4.61 -18.31 -18.17
C LYS A 162 -3.24 -19.00 -18.22
N LYS A 163 -2.75 -19.37 -19.41
CA LYS A 163 -1.40 -19.96 -19.58
C LYS A 163 -0.31 -18.96 -19.20
N GLU A 164 -0.44 -17.72 -19.66
CA GLU A 164 0.49 -16.63 -19.34
C GLU A 164 0.54 -16.34 -17.84
N TRP A 165 -0.62 -16.22 -17.19
CA TRP A 165 -0.71 -16.01 -15.75
C TRP A 165 -0.05 -17.15 -14.96
N LYS A 166 -0.28 -18.41 -15.36
CA LYS A 166 0.36 -19.57 -14.71
C LYS A 166 1.88 -19.51 -14.79
N GLU A 167 2.41 -19.07 -15.92
CA GLU A 167 3.85 -18.91 -16.11
C GLU A 167 4.41 -17.77 -15.25
N GLN A 168 3.72 -16.64 -15.17
CA GLN A 168 4.08 -15.52 -14.29
C GLN A 168 4.08 -15.94 -12.81
N HIS A 169 3.03 -16.65 -12.38
CA HIS A 169 2.93 -17.20 -11.03
C HIS A 169 4.09 -18.17 -10.74
N ARG A 170 4.37 -19.11 -11.65
CA ARG A 170 5.48 -20.06 -11.53
C ARG A 170 6.81 -19.34 -11.35
N ARG A 171 7.11 -18.35 -12.20
CA ARG A 171 8.34 -17.54 -12.11
C ARG A 171 8.44 -16.76 -10.81
N THR A 172 7.35 -16.18 -10.33
CA THR A 172 7.33 -15.48 -9.04
C THR A 172 7.62 -16.44 -7.90
N MET A 173 7.00 -17.62 -7.91
CA MET A 173 7.25 -18.65 -6.89
C MET A 173 8.69 -19.15 -6.89
N GLU A 174 9.34 -19.26 -8.06
CA GLU A 174 10.78 -19.58 -8.13
C GLU A 174 11.65 -18.51 -7.47
N MET A 175 11.31 -17.23 -7.66
CA MET A 175 11.99 -16.12 -6.98
C MET A 175 11.76 -16.18 -5.47
N VAL A 176 10.54 -16.47 -5.03
CA VAL A 176 10.23 -16.64 -3.61
C VAL A 176 11.02 -17.79 -3.00
N VAL A 177 11.00 -18.97 -3.63
CA VAL A 177 11.72 -20.16 -3.15
C VAL A 177 13.23 -19.92 -3.09
N GLY A 178 13.76 -19.15 -4.04
CA GLY A 178 15.16 -18.75 -4.11
C GLY A 178 15.53 -17.50 -3.31
N GLU A 179 14.60 -16.95 -2.52
CA GLU A 179 14.77 -15.70 -1.75
C GLU A 179 15.27 -14.50 -2.57
N LYS A 180 14.86 -14.43 -3.84
CA LYS A 180 15.25 -13.38 -4.77
C LYS A 180 14.35 -12.15 -4.65
N TRP A 181 14.33 -11.54 -3.46
CA TRP A 181 13.45 -10.41 -3.14
C TRP A 181 13.67 -9.22 -4.07
N SER A 182 14.92 -8.92 -4.41
CA SER A 182 15.27 -7.85 -5.35
C SER A 182 14.69 -8.07 -6.75
N ASP A 183 14.60 -9.32 -7.22
CA ASP A 183 14.03 -9.64 -8.53
C ASP A 183 12.51 -9.44 -8.52
N ILE A 184 11.84 -9.73 -7.40
CA ILE A 184 10.40 -9.43 -7.21
C ILE A 184 10.19 -7.91 -7.13
N LEU A 185 11.07 -7.18 -6.43
CA LEU A 185 11.01 -5.72 -6.30
C LEU A 185 11.29 -4.99 -7.62
N ALA A 186 11.99 -5.62 -8.56
CA ALA A 186 12.13 -5.11 -9.92
C ALA A 186 10.82 -5.16 -10.74
N LEU A 187 9.86 -5.97 -10.29
CA LEU A 187 8.51 -6.11 -10.86
C LEU A 187 7.43 -5.41 -10.02
N ASP A 188 7.83 -4.70 -8.96
CA ASP A 188 6.92 -4.04 -8.02
C ASP A 188 6.30 -2.77 -8.63
N GLU A 189 4.97 -2.71 -8.66
CA GLU A 189 4.26 -1.54 -9.17
C GLU A 189 4.63 -0.27 -8.38
N LEU A 190 4.71 -0.31 -7.04
CA LEU A 190 4.98 0.90 -6.25
C LEU A 190 6.35 1.50 -6.61
N ASN A 191 7.40 0.69 -6.63
CA ASN A 191 8.74 1.11 -7.04
C ASN A 191 8.73 1.70 -8.46
N ARG A 192 8.01 1.06 -9.39
CA ARG A 192 7.85 1.55 -10.77
C ARG A 192 7.11 2.88 -10.84
N GLU A 193 6.06 3.07 -10.05
CA GLU A 193 5.27 4.30 -10.01
C GLU A 193 6.03 5.47 -9.38
N ILE A 194 6.81 5.22 -8.32
CA ILE A 194 7.71 6.21 -7.71
C ILE A 194 8.82 6.61 -8.69
N ALA A 195 9.48 5.63 -9.31
CA ALA A 195 10.58 5.89 -10.26
C ALA A 195 10.11 6.68 -11.49
N ALA A 196 8.84 6.53 -11.87
CA ALA A 196 8.21 7.30 -12.94
C ALA A 196 7.56 8.60 -12.48
N GLU A 197 7.79 9.02 -11.23
CA GLU A 197 7.29 10.25 -10.61
C GLU A 197 5.75 10.38 -10.69
N ARG A 198 5.03 9.25 -10.71
CA ARG A 198 3.55 9.26 -10.74
C ARG A 198 2.94 9.40 -9.35
N VAL A 199 3.64 8.95 -8.30
CA VAL A 199 3.19 8.99 -6.89
C VAL A 199 4.34 9.26 -5.94
N LEU A 200 4.01 9.77 -4.74
CA LEU A 200 4.91 9.90 -3.58
C LEU A 200 6.26 10.56 -3.92
N ASN A 201 6.23 11.66 -4.67
CA ASN A 201 7.44 12.35 -5.09
C ASN A 201 8.31 12.77 -3.88
N GLY A 202 9.61 12.48 -3.95
CA GLY A 202 10.56 12.76 -2.88
C GLY A 202 10.49 11.83 -1.66
N PHE A 203 9.59 10.83 -1.65
CA PHE A 203 9.60 9.78 -0.64
C PHE A 203 10.59 8.68 -1.00
N THR A 204 11.17 8.05 0.02
CA THR A 204 12.00 6.86 -0.06
C THR A 204 11.21 5.68 0.46
N ALA A 205 10.99 4.66 -0.37
CA ALA A 205 10.40 3.40 0.06
C ALA A 205 11.45 2.51 0.72
N LEU A 206 11.14 1.99 1.91
CA LEU A 206 11.91 0.90 2.48
C LEU A 206 11.78 -0.34 1.59
N GLN A 207 12.91 -0.96 1.27
CA GLN A 207 12.95 -2.15 0.42
C GLN A 207 12.97 -3.41 1.30
N PRO A 208 11.93 -4.26 1.21
CA PRO A 208 11.86 -5.50 1.98
C PRO A 208 13.05 -6.41 1.69
N SER A 209 13.58 -7.03 2.75
CA SER A 209 14.57 -8.13 2.66
C SER A 209 14.02 -9.46 3.16
N PHE A 210 12.68 -9.52 3.22
CA PHE A 210 11.85 -10.61 3.72
C PHE A 210 10.83 -11.03 2.65
N PRO A 211 10.15 -12.18 2.79
CA PRO A 211 9.22 -12.65 1.77
C PRO A 211 7.96 -11.77 1.62
N PRO A 212 7.33 -11.73 0.42
CA PRO A 212 6.09 -10.98 0.17
C PRO A 212 5.00 -11.15 1.23
N THR A 213 4.27 -10.08 1.50
CA THR A 213 3.25 -10.04 2.57
C THR A 213 1.87 -10.50 2.11
N PHE A 214 1.63 -10.54 0.79
CA PHE A 214 0.35 -10.92 0.20
C PHE A 214 0.51 -12.00 -0.89
N LYS A 215 -0.44 -12.93 -1.11
CA LYS A 215 -1.54 -13.34 -0.22
C LYS A 215 -1.13 -14.62 0.48
N ARG A 216 -0.69 -14.49 1.73
CA ARG A 216 -0.27 -15.62 2.55
C ARG A 216 -1.46 -16.49 2.92
N THR A 217 -1.24 -17.79 3.09
CA THR A 217 -2.20 -18.69 3.71
C THR A 217 -2.40 -18.26 5.16
N ARG A 218 -3.65 -18.21 5.62
CA ARG A 218 -3.96 -17.86 7.01
C ARG A 218 -3.23 -18.80 7.96
N GLN A 219 -2.77 -18.27 9.10
CA GLN A 219 -2.04 -19.03 10.14
C GLN A 219 -0.66 -19.56 9.72
N ALA A 220 -0.17 -19.22 8.53
CA ALA A 220 1.21 -19.48 8.15
C ALA A 220 2.14 -18.42 8.76
N VAL A 221 3.29 -18.85 9.26
CA VAL A 221 4.30 -17.96 9.85
C VAL A 221 5.58 -18.02 9.03
N ILE A 222 6.19 -16.85 8.82
CA ILE A 222 7.55 -16.74 8.29
C ILE A 222 8.48 -16.62 9.48
N LEU A 223 9.45 -17.52 9.57
CA LEU A 223 10.44 -17.49 10.64
C LEU A 223 11.82 -17.29 10.00
N PRO A 224 12.70 -16.48 10.62
CA PRO A 224 14.09 -16.49 10.24
C PRO A 224 14.65 -17.90 10.48
N THR A 225 15.42 -18.42 9.53
CA THR A 225 16.01 -19.73 9.66
C THR A 225 17.11 -19.68 10.73
N HIS A 226 16.97 -20.51 11.77
CA HIS A 226 17.97 -20.63 12.85
C HIS A 226 18.89 -21.86 12.70
N SER A 227 18.72 -22.65 11.63
CA SER A 227 19.49 -23.88 11.41
C SER A 227 20.77 -23.64 10.62
N ALA A 228 21.89 -24.18 11.12
CA ALA A 228 23.17 -24.21 10.40
C ALA A 228 23.10 -25.00 9.06
N ASP A 229 22.06 -25.84 8.89
CA ASP A 229 21.87 -26.68 7.70
C ASP A 229 21.02 -26.02 6.59
N ALA A 230 20.65 -24.74 6.74
CA ALA A 230 19.72 -24.01 5.87
C ALA A 230 20.15 -23.84 4.40
N LYS A 231 21.30 -24.38 3.98
CA LYS A 231 21.87 -24.21 2.63
C LYS A 231 21.86 -22.74 2.15
N GLY A 232 22.06 -21.78 3.06
CA GLY A 232 22.11 -20.35 2.76
C GLY A 232 20.76 -19.62 2.69
N LYS A 233 19.63 -20.27 2.98
CA LYS A 233 18.33 -19.62 3.12
C LYS A 233 18.20 -18.88 4.45
N LYS A 234 17.56 -17.70 4.42
CA LYS A 234 17.32 -16.86 5.60
C LYS A 234 15.92 -17.01 6.17
N TRP A 235 14.98 -17.53 5.39
CA TRP A 235 13.56 -17.56 5.74
C TRP A 235 12.97 -18.97 5.56
N ASP A 236 12.35 -19.47 6.63
CA ASP A 236 11.56 -20.69 6.62
C ASP A 236 10.06 -20.34 6.65
N THR A 237 9.24 -21.10 5.92
CA THR A 237 7.79 -21.05 6.00
C THR A 237 7.28 -22.24 6.79
N ARG A 238 6.52 -22.02 7.88
CA ARG A 238 5.82 -23.08 8.61
C ARG A 238 4.32 -22.84 8.55
N LEU A 239 3.56 -23.91 8.35
CA LEU A 239 2.17 -23.95 8.79
C LEU A 239 2.23 -24.24 10.30
N ASP A 240 1.50 -23.44 11.08
CA ASP A 240 1.13 -23.70 12.48
C ASP A 240 2.15 -24.25 13.51
N GLY A 241 3.45 -23.97 13.41
CA GLY A 241 4.42 -24.18 14.50
C GLY A 241 4.72 -25.63 14.91
N ASN A 242 3.85 -26.59 14.58
CA ASN A 242 3.96 -28.02 14.85
C ASN A 242 3.95 -28.88 13.57
N ASP A 243 3.65 -28.33 12.40
CA ASP A 243 3.76 -29.04 11.13
C ASP A 243 5.25 -29.18 10.68
N PRO A 244 5.62 -30.30 10.02
CA PRO A 244 6.92 -30.43 9.36
C PRO A 244 7.07 -29.37 8.26
N LEU A 245 8.31 -29.12 7.84
CA LEU A 245 8.68 -28.13 6.82
C LEU A 245 7.75 -28.24 5.59
N HIS A 246 6.78 -27.33 5.46
CA HIS A 246 5.88 -27.31 4.32
C HIS A 246 6.57 -26.65 3.13
N SER A 247 6.31 -27.17 1.93
CA SER A 247 6.83 -26.54 0.71
C SER A 247 6.27 -25.11 0.60
N VAL A 248 7.10 -24.15 0.19
CA VAL A 248 6.71 -22.76 -0.10
C VAL A 248 5.46 -22.67 -1.01
N ALA A 249 5.14 -23.73 -1.78
CA ALA A 249 3.94 -23.84 -2.61
C ALA A 249 2.61 -23.79 -1.85
N THR A 250 2.57 -24.13 -0.55
CA THR A 250 1.34 -24.02 0.27
C THR A 250 1.27 -22.74 1.10
N PHE A 251 2.37 -21.97 1.12
CA PHE A 251 2.46 -20.74 1.91
C PHE A 251 1.70 -19.56 1.27
N TYR A 252 1.62 -19.52 -0.06
CA TYR A 252 0.87 -18.48 -0.79
C TYR A 252 -0.40 -19.05 -1.41
N HIS A 253 -1.43 -18.21 -1.48
CA HIS A 253 -2.69 -18.57 -2.12
C HIS A 253 -2.47 -18.86 -3.63
N PRO A 254 -2.88 -20.04 -4.15
CA PRO A 254 -2.48 -20.52 -5.49
C PRO A 254 -3.12 -19.75 -6.65
N LYS A 255 -4.06 -18.83 -6.37
CA LYS A 255 -4.70 -17.93 -7.35
C LYS A 255 -4.20 -16.49 -7.26
N ARG A 256 -3.11 -16.20 -6.54
CA ARG A 256 -2.59 -14.83 -6.36
C ARG A 256 -1.07 -14.83 -6.56
N ILE A 257 -0.56 -13.79 -7.20
CA ILE A 257 0.87 -13.59 -7.35
C ILE A 257 1.41 -12.96 -6.04
N PRO A 258 2.42 -13.55 -5.39
CA PRO A 258 3.04 -12.97 -4.20
C PRO A 258 3.46 -11.52 -4.44
N SER A 259 3.06 -10.60 -3.56
CA SER A 259 3.29 -9.14 -3.70
C SER A 259 3.63 -8.48 -2.37
N PHE A 260 4.38 -7.38 -2.41
CA PHE A 260 4.68 -6.53 -1.25
C PHE A 260 3.64 -5.42 -1.13
N THR A 261 2.48 -5.75 -0.56
CA THR A 261 1.35 -4.81 -0.42
C THR A 261 1.53 -3.89 0.78
N ASP A 262 2.15 -4.39 1.85
CA ASP A 262 2.39 -3.66 3.10
C ASP A 262 3.73 -2.94 3.04
N ARG A 263 3.69 -1.61 3.10
CA ARG A 263 4.86 -0.77 2.81
C ARG A 263 5.03 0.32 3.85
N ILE A 264 6.29 0.76 3.99
CA ILE A 264 6.67 1.93 4.78
C ILE A 264 7.59 2.78 3.90
N LEU A 265 7.24 4.06 3.80
CA LEU A 265 8.01 5.08 3.11
C LEU A 265 8.20 6.27 4.03
N PHE A 266 9.24 7.05 3.74
CA PHE A 266 9.47 8.28 4.47
C PHE A 266 10.00 9.39 3.57
N LYS A 267 9.74 10.63 3.97
CA LYS A 267 10.34 11.85 3.42
C LYS A 267 10.81 12.70 4.58
N SER A 268 12.00 13.26 4.45
CA SER A 268 12.56 14.20 5.41
C SER A 268 12.87 15.51 4.72
N GLN A 269 12.61 16.62 5.40
CA GLN A 269 13.08 17.93 4.94
C GLN A 269 14.60 17.91 4.74
N PRO A 270 15.15 18.65 3.75
CA PRO A 270 16.56 18.56 3.37
C PRO A 270 17.54 18.63 4.56
N THR A 271 17.33 19.58 5.48
CA THR A 271 18.18 19.80 6.66
C THR A 271 18.11 18.66 7.68
N PHE A 272 17.02 17.90 7.70
CA PHE A 272 16.77 16.83 8.68
C PHE A 272 17.07 15.43 8.15
N ARG A 273 17.45 15.27 6.87
CA ARG A 273 17.69 13.96 6.26
C ARG A 273 18.69 13.09 7.03
N GLY A 274 19.74 13.70 7.57
CA GLY A 274 20.77 13.01 8.37
C GLY A 274 20.30 12.52 9.75
N ASN A 275 19.14 12.98 10.23
CA ASN A 275 18.64 12.67 11.57
C ASN A 275 17.71 11.44 11.59
N LEU A 276 17.39 10.87 10.42
CA LEU A 276 16.55 9.69 10.31
C LEU A 276 17.37 8.51 9.80
N ARG A 277 17.36 7.41 10.57
CA ARG A 277 18.02 6.15 10.21
C ARG A 277 17.07 4.99 10.39
N ASN A 278 16.95 4.16 9.35
CA ASN A 278 16.29 2.87 9.46
C ASN A 278 17.20 1.90 10.26
N TYR A 279 16.67 1.34 11.36
CA TYR A 279 17.34 0.31 12.13
C TYR A 279 16.97 -1.10 11.65
N PHE A 280 15.67 -1.38 11.50
CA PHE A 280 15.14 -2.65 11.02
C PHE A 280 13.87 -2.43 10.19
N PHE A 281 13.64 -3.30 9.23
CA PHE A 281 12.40 -3.37 8.46
C PHE A 281 12.07 -4.84 8.21
N GLU A 282 11.04 -5.32 8.90
CA GLU A 282 10.71 -6.74 9.00
C GLU A 282 9.21 -6.94 8.73
N SER A 283 8.84 -8.15 8.30
CA SER A 283 7.45 -8.55 8.23
C SER A 283 6.91 -8.76 9.64
N CYS A 284 5.66 -8.36 9.87
CA CYS A 284 4.86 -8.91 10.96
C CYS A 284 4.52 -10.39 10.71
#